data_AF-A0A4S8QKF3-F1
#
_entry.id   AF-A0A4S8QKF3-F1
#
_cell.length_a   1.000
_cell.length_b   1.000
_cell.length_c   1.000
_cell.angle_alpha   90.00
_cell.angle_beta   90.00
_cell.angle_gamma   90.00
#
_symmetry.space_group_name_H-M   'P 1'
#
loop_
_entity.id
_entity.type
_entity.pdbx_description
1 polymer ?
#
loop_
_entity_poly.entity_id
_entity_poly.type
_entity_poly.pdbx_seq_one_letter_code
_entity_poly.pdbx_strand_id
1 'polypeptide(L)'
;MSRAVPTRNADGRVKRALRLRFLASACIEDRRLRFEPVPGQARLRIAISGSPIETGTEAEVLGSVTGLDTGTAKLTVSAPLHVEWATDNRDQILTEAVRVWAEITRECDG
;
A
#
# COMPACT_ATOMS: atom_id res chain seq x y z
N MET A 1 28.50 25.19 31.50
CA MET A 1 27.26 24.39 31.52
C MET A 1 26.59 24.51 30.16
N SER A 2 26.85 23.59 29.23
CA SER A 2 26.27 23.64 27.89
C SER A 2 25.36 22.42 27.71
N ARG A 3 24.06 22.67 27.66
CA ARG A 3 23.01 21.67 27.40
C ARG A 3 23.11 21.22 25.95
N ALA A 4 23.39 19.94 25.72
CA ALA A 4 23.24 19.32 24.42
C ALA A 4 21.74 19.24 24.07
N VAL A 5 21.36 19.83 22.94
CA VAL A 5 20.04 19.67 22.33
C VAL A 5 20.02 18.30 21.63
N PRO A 6 19.14 17.36 22.01
CA PRO A 6 19.09 16.08 21.32
C PRO A 6 18.33 16.25 20.00
N THR A 7 19.05 16.17 18.88
CA THR A 7 18.51 15.92 17.53
C THR A 7 18.00 14.48 17.42
N ARG A 8 17.04 14.11 18.27
CA ARG A 8 16.12 12.98 18.01
C ARG A 8 15.04 13.56 17.12
N ASN A 9 14.86 13.09 15.88
CA ASN A 9 13.57 13.03 15.15
C ASN A 9 13.70 12.70 13.64
N ALA A 10 14.89 12.83 13.04
CA ALA A 10 15.04 12.55 11.59
C ALA A 10 15.12 11.04 11.28
N ASP A 11 15.94 10.29 12.04
CA ASP A 11 16.22 8.87 11.78
C ASP A 11 14.98 7.97 11.98
N GLY A 12 14.15 8.30 12.97
CA GLY A 12 12.89 7.59 13.22
C GLY A 12 11.85 7.80 12.11
N ARG A 13 11.75 9.01 11.53
CA ARG A 13 10.81 9.28 10.42
C ARG A 13 11.25 8.58 9.14
N VAL A 14 12.54 8.57 8.83
CA VAL A 14 13.06 7.91 7.62
C VAL A 14 12.86 6.41 7.70
N LYS A 15 13.15 5.77 8.84
CA LYS A 15 12.90 4.33 9.07
C LYS A 15 11.40 3.98 9.00
N ARG A 16 10.53 4.84 9.54
CA ARG A 16 9.06 4.68 9.48
C ARG A 16 8.52 4.79 8.05
N ALA A 17 8.93 5.80 7.30
CA ALA A 17 8.53 5.98 5.92
C ALA A 17 9.03 4.84 5.02
N LEU A 18 10.23 4.31 5.27
CA LEU A 18 10.74 3.14 4.56
C LEU A 18 9.94 1.87 4.87
N ARG A 19 9.56 1.65 6.14
CA ARG A 19 8.73 0.49 6.52
C ARG A 19 7.34 0.55 5.90
N LEU A 20 6.66 1.69 5.96
CA LEU A 20 5.34 1.87 5.31
C LEU A 20 5.41 1.64 3.79
N ARG A 21 6.48 2.09 3.13
CA ARG A 21 6.69 1.84 1.70
C ARG A 21 6.93 0.37 1.36
N PHE A 22 7.57 -0.39 2.25
CA PHE A 22 7.86 -1.81 2.05
C PHE A 22 6.66 -2.70 2.43
N LEU A 23 5.97 -2.38 3.52
CA LEU A 23 4.81 -3.11 4.03
C LEU A 23 3.57 -2.95 3.14
N ALA A 24 3.42 -1.78 2.49
CA ALA A 24 2.31 -1.55 1.59
C ALA A 24 2.57 -2.11 0.18
N SER A 25 3.25 -3.24 0.06
CA SER A 25 3.40 -3.96 -1.20
C SER A 25 3.28 -5.47 -0.99
N ALA A 26 2.59 -6.15 -1.90
CA ALA A 26 2.41 -7.59 -1.89
C ALA A 26 2.72 -8.17 -3.27
N CYS A 27 3.34 -9.34 -3.32
CA CYS A 27 3.43 -10.12 -4.55
C CYS A 27 2.25 -11.07 -4.63
N ILE A 28 1.47 -10.95 -5.70
CA ILE A 28 0.37 -11.86 -6.04
C ILE A 28 0.74 -12.49 -7.38
N GLU A 29 1.00 -13.80 -7.34
CA GLU A 29 1.60 -14.53 -8.46
C GLU A 29 2.91 -13.86 -8.93
N ASP A 30 2.98 -13.46 -10.20
CA ASP A 30 4.14 -12.81 -10.82
C ASP A 30 4.06 -11.26 -10.75
N ARG A 31 3.01 -10.70 -10.12
CA ARG A 31 2.78 -9.25 -10.08
C ARG A 31 3.01 -8.68 -8.70
N ARG A 32 3.81 -7.62 -8.62
CA ARG A 32 3.97 -6.82 -7.39
C ARG A 32 2.92 -5.71 -7.36
N LEU A 33 2.04 -5.78 -6.37
CA LEU A 33 1.10 -4.71 -6.05
C LEU A 33 1.67 -3.80 -4.98
N ARG A 34 1.40 -2.52 -5.13
CA ARG A 34 1.63 -1.47 -4.13
C ARG A 34 0.29 -0.91 -3.72
N PHE A 35 0.08 -0.85 -2.42
CA PHE A 35 -1.08 -0.28 -1.77
C PHE A 35 -0.69 1.10 -1.22
N GLU A 36 -1.49 2.11 -1.52
CA GLU A 36 -1.20 3.48 -1.10
C GLU A 36 -2.44 4.02 -0.37
N PRO A 37 -2.35 4.35 0.93
CA PRO A 37 -3.48 4.92 1.66
C PRO A 37 -3.83 6.29 1.11
N VAL A 38 -5.12 6.52 0.90
CA VAL A 38 -5.65 7.82 0.51
C VAL A 38 -5.95 8.61 1.78
N PRO A 39 -5.26 9.74 2.05
CA PRO A 39 -5.45 10.50 3.28
C PRO A 39 -6.92 10.91 3.48
N GLY A 40 -7.42 10.71 4.71
CA GLY A 40 -8.79 11.06 5.08
C GLY A 40 -9.88 10.13 4.52
N GLN A 41 -9.51 9.02 3.89
CA GLN A 41 -10.46 8.02 3.39
C GLN A 41 -10.05 6.61 3.83
N ALA A 42 -11.02 5.76 4.15
CA ALA A 42 -10.80 4.33 4.37
C ALA A 42 -10.61 3.59 3.02
N ARG A 43 -9.57 4.02 2.29
CA ARG A 43 -9.32 3.64 0.90
C ARG A 43 -7.83 3.42 0.67
N LEU A 44 -7.51 2.33 -0.01
CA LEU A 44 -6.20 2.04 -0.57
C LEU A 44 -6.27 2.16 -2.10
N ARG A 45 -5.39 2.96 -2.69
CA ARG A 45 -5.09 2.90 -4.12
C ARG A 45 -4.16 1.72 -4.37
N ILE A 46 -4.40 0.98 -5.45
CA ILE A 46 -3.57 -0.16 -5.85
C ILE A 46 -2.87 0.16 -7.16
N ALA A 47 -1.55 0.01 -7.17
CA ALA A 47 -0.73 0.14 -8.37
C ALA A 47 0.10 -1.13 -8.57
N ILE A 48 0.21 -1.61 -9.81
CA ILE A 48 1.15 -2.66 -10.19
C ILE A 48 2.50 -1.98 -10.36
N SER A 49 3.47 -2.37 -9.54
CA SER A 49 4.86 -1.99 -9.71
C SER A 49 5.46 -2.93 -10.75
N GLY A 50 5.95 -2.37 -11.87
CA GLY A 50 6.64 -3.16 -12.89
C GLY A 50 7.80 -3.97 -12.30
N SER A 51 8.15 -5.07 -12.97
CA SER A 51 9.32 -5.87 -12.61
C SER A 51 10.59 -5.00 -12.67
N PRO A 52 11.54 -5.15 -11.74
CA PRO A 52 12.77 -4.34 -11.72
C PRO A 52 13.65 -4.48 -12.97
N ILE A 53 13.33 -5.41 -13.87
CA ILE A 53 14.03 -5.64 -15.14
C ILE A 53 13.58 -4.64 -16.22
N GLU A 54 12.39 -4.03 -16.08
CA GLU A 54 11.89 -3.03 -17.03
C GLU A 54 12.12 -1.63 -16.48
N THR A 55 13.22 -1.05 -16.93
CA THR A 55 13.67 0.31 -16.65
C THR A 55 12.58 1.34 -16.96
N GLY A 56 11.98 1.91 -15.92
CA GLY A 56 11.30 3.21 -16.00
C GLY A 56 9.80 3.21 -16.31
N THR A 57 9.13 2.06 -16.36
CA THR A 57 7.68 2.03 -16.56
C THR A 57 6.98 2.54 -15.29
N GLU A 58 6.27 3.67 -15.41
CA GLU A 58 5.46 4.23 -14.33
C GLU A 58 4.52 3.17 -13.75
N ALA A 59 4.37 3.13 -12.42
CA ALA A 59 3.51 2.13 -11.78
C ALA A 59 2.07 2.24 -12.30
N GLU A 60 1.56 1.18 -12.94
CA GLU A 60 0.23 1.20 -13.55
C GLU A 60 -0.84 1.08 -12.46
N VAL A 61 -1.85 1.94 -12.49
CA VAL A 61 -2.89 1.98 -11.47
C VAL A 61 -3.93 0.91 -11.74
N LEU A 62 -3.88 -0.18 -10.96
CA LEU A 62 -4.88 -1.24 -11.04
C LEU A 62 -6.28 -0.77 -10.64
N GLY A 63 -6.37 0.02 -9.57
CA GLY A 63 -7.64 0.50 -9.04
C GLY A 63 -7.57 0.89 -7.57
N SER A 64 -8.60 0.53 -6.81
CA SER A 64 -8.64 0.83 -5.37
C SER A 64 -9.52 -0.12 -4.58
N VAL A 65 -9.23 -0.25 -3.28
CA VAL A 65 -10.06 -0.94 -2.30
C VAL A 65 -10.64 0.09 -1.32
N THR A 66 -11.92 -0.06 -1.00
CA THR A 66 -12.70 0.81 -0.10
C THR A 66 -13.42 -0.03 0.95
N GLY A 67 -13.96 0.59 2.00
CA GLY A 67 -14.71 -0.12 3.06
C GLY A 67 -13.81 -0.97 3.96
N LEU A 68 -12.56 -0.54 4.12
CA LEU A 68 -11.54 -1.25 4.92
C LEU A 68 -11.73 -1.04 6.43
N ASP A 69 -12.44 0.01 6.83
CA ASP A 69 -12.81 0.33 8.21
C ASP A 69 -14.09 -0.40 8.67
N THR A 70 -14.99 -0.70 7.74
CA THR A 70 -16.30 -1.32 8.02
C THR A 70 -16.31 -2.84 7.88
N GLY A 71 -15.18 -3.45 7.53
CA GLY A 71 -15.11 -4.89 7.22
C GLY A 71 -15.81 -5.30 5.93
N THR A 72 -16.28 -4.35 5.12
CA THR A 72 -16.95 -4.60 3.83
C THR A 72 -16.03 -4.20 2.68
N ALA A 73 -14.80 -4.74 2.71
CA ALA A 73 -13.77 -4.37 1.75
C ALA A 73 -14.20 -4.68 0.32
N LYS A 74 -14.16 -3.67 -0.56
CA LYS A 74 -14.57 -3.78 -1.97
C LYS A 74 -13.47 -3.32 -2.91
N LEU A 75 -13.04 -4.24 -3.78
CA LEU A 75 -12.11 -3.97 -4.87
C LEU A 75 -12.87 -3.38 -6.07
N THR A 76 -12.40 -2.22 -6.52
CA THR A 76 -12.79 -1.57 -7.77
C THR A 76 -11.57 -1.56 -8.69
N VAL A 77 -11.67 -2.23 -9.83
CA VAL A 77 -10.61 -2.27 -10.85
C VAL A 77 -10.92 -1.20 -11.90
N SER A 78 -9.93 -0.37 -12.21
CA SER A 78 -10.06 0.73 -13.19
C SER A 78 -9.12 0.56 -14.38
N ALA A 79 -8.18 -0.38 -14.35
CA ALA A 79 -7.30 -0.72 -15.47
C ALA A 79 -7.93 -1.82 -16.34
N PRO A 80 -8.44 -1.51 -17.56
CA PRO A 80 -9.09 -2.48 -18.42
C PRO A 80 -8.21 -3.68 -18.77
N LEU A 81 -6.91 -3.42 -18.98
CA LEU A 81 -5.89 -4.43 -19.32
C LEU A 81 -5.66 -5.48 -18.21
N HIS A 82 -6.17 -5.21 -17.01
CA HIS A 82 -5.92 -6.04 -15.84
C HIS A 82 -7.20 -6.54 -15.17
N VAL A 83 -8.37 -6.30 -15.78
CA VAL A 83 -9.67 -6.69 -15.22
C VAL A 83 -9.76 -8.20 -15.02
N GLU A 84 -9.39 -8.99 -16.02
CA GLU A 84 -9.46 -10.46 -15.93
C GLU A 84 -8.56 -10.97 -14.79
N TRP A 85 -7.27 -10.64 -14.84
CA TRP A 85 -6.31 -11.03 -13.80
C TRP A 85 -6.72 -10.58 -12.39
N ALA A 86 -7.23 -9.35 -12.24
CA ALA A 86 -7.66 -8.83 -10.94
C ALA A 86 -8.98 -9.44 -10.45
N THR A 87 -9.80 -9.95 -11.37
CA THR A 87 -11.02 -10.70 -11.02
C THR A 87 -10.65 -12.09 -10.53
N ASP A 88 -9.74 -12.78 -11.21
CA ASP A 88 -9.26 -14.11 -10.80
C ASP A 88 -8.52 -14.06 -9.46
N ASN A 89 -7.80 -12.97 -9.17
CA ASN A 89 -7.03 -12.78 -7.94
C ASN A 89 -7.76 -11.92 -6.88
N ARG A 90 -9.06 -11.69 -7.04
CA ARG A 90 -9.81 -10.71 -6.23
C ARG A 90 -9.70 -10.93 -4.73
N ASP A 91 -9.91 -12.16 -4.27
CA ASP A 91 -9.89 -12.50 -2.84
C ASP A 91 -8.50 -12.30 -2.22
N GLN A 92 -7.45 -12.63 -2.97
CA GLN A 92 -6.07 -12.43 -2.53
C GLN A 92 -5.73 -10.94 -2.45
N ILE A 93 -6.16 -10.13 -3.43
CA ILE A 93 -5.99 -8.68 -3.43
C ILE A 93 -6.69 -8.06 -2.21
N LEU A 94 -7.92 -8.49 -1.92
CA LEU A 94 -8.70 -8.00 -0.77
C LEU A 94 -8.07 -8.40 0.56
N THR A 95 -7.61 -9.64 0.68
CA THR A 95 -6.92 -10.14 1.87
C THR A 95 -5.68 -9.30 2.19
N GLU A 96 -4.83 -9.06 1.19
CA GLU A 96 -3.64 -8.23 1.37
C GLU A 96 -4.00 -6.77 1.64
N ALA A 97 -5.03 -6.22 0.99
CA ALA A 97 -5.49 -4.86 1.24
C ALA A 97 -5.95 -4.66 2.69
N VAL A 98 -6.74 -5.60 3.25
CA VAL A 98 -7.19 -5.55 4.64
C VAL A 98 -6.00 -5.66 5.59
N ARG A 99 -5.06 -6.56 5.32
CA ARG A 99 -3.85 -6.72 6.13
C ARG A 99 -3.00 -5.45 6.15
N VAL A 100 -2.74 -4.88 4.98
CA VAL A 100 -1.97 -3.62 4.84
C VAL A 100 -2.69 -2.48 5.55
N TRP A 101 -4.02 -2.38 5.41
CA TRP A 101 -4.81 -1.37 6.09
C TRP A 101 -4.68 -1.47 7.61
N ALA A 102 -4.87 -2.67 8.17
CA ALA A 102 -4.76 -2.91 9.59
C ALA A 102 -3.39 -2.51 10.16
N GLU A 103 -2.31 -2.81 9.44
CA GLU A 103 -0.95 -2.41 9.83
C GLU A 103 -0.79 -0.88 9.80
N ILE A 104 -1.23 -0.22 8.72
CA ILE A 104 -1.17 1.25 8.60
C ILE A 104 -1.96 1.91 9.75
N THR A 105 -3.18 1.44 10.04
CA THR A 105 -4.03 2.04 11.07
C THR A 105 -3.54 1.75 12.48
N ARG A 106 -2.98 0.56 12.73
CA ARG A 106 -2.36 0.22 14.02
C ARG A 106 -1.14 1.09 14.31
N GLU A 107 -0.39 1.49 13.28
CA GLU A 107 0.73 2.42 13.42
C GLU A 107 0.30 3.88 13.64
N CYS A 108 -0.97 4.24 13.40
CA CYS A 108 -1.51 5.58 13.65
C CYS A 108 -2.09 5.79 15.07
N ASP A 109 -2.40 4.71 15.79
CA ASP A 109 -2.99 4.76 17.15
C ASP A 109 -1.91 4.81 18.28
N GLY A 110 -0.62 4.88 17.92
CA GLY A 110 0.52 4.79 18.86
C GLY A 110 1.53 5.93 18.82
#